data_AF-A0A4P7S1W1-F1
#
_entry.id   AF-A0A4P7S1W1-F1
#
_cell.length_a   1.000
_cell.length_b   1.000
_cell.length_c   1.000
_cell.angle_alpha   90.00
_cell.angle_beta   90.00
_cell.angle_gamma   90.00
#
_symmetry.space_group_name_H-M   'P 1'
#
loop_
_entity.id
_entity.type
_entity.pdbx_description
1 polymer ?
#
loop_
_entity_poly.entity_id
_entity_poly.type
_entity_poly.pdbx_seq_one_letter_code
_entity_poly.pdbx_strand_id
1 'polypeptide(L)'
;MTGTNRAILIAAFILLAAAIGYAIWRDSTPSATGPASEAAAAPSDQLADLEARTQREPDSADAWTALGAAKFDLGDFAGAIAAYEKAVALSPESAGLWSALGEARVMASDSDPMPAAASDAFDKAIALDAKDPRARYFLAVKKDIGGDHKGALDDWFALLADTPQGAPWEADLRRTIEQVGQIHKIDVAERLAATQPRALTADEMPVAARAIPGPSRADMEAASQLPKGQQDAMIEGMVSGLEAKLKANPADVDRWIMLMRSRMTLGETAKAAQALKDGIAANPAEAGRLKAQAQLLGVPGA
;
A
#
# COMPACT_ATOMS: atom_id res chain seq x y z
N MET A 1 -19.52 9.32 -34.77
CA MET A 1 -18.92 9.39 -33.41
C MET A 1 -19.83 10.25 -32.56
N THR A 2 -20.67 9.67 -31.70
CA THR A 2 -21.47 10.44 -30.74
C THR A 2 -20.58 10.81 -29.57
N GLY A 3 -20.52 12.10 -29.22
CA GLY A 3 -19.66 12.63 -28.15
C GLY A 3 -19.85 11.97 -26.77
N THR A 4 -20.91 11.19 -26.61
CA THR A 4 -21.22 10.36 -25.44
C THR A 4 -20.11 9.35 -25.12
N ASN A 5 -19.51 8.68 -26.11
CA ASN A 5 -18.46 7.66 -25.88
C ASN A 5 -17.16 8.26 -25.32
N ARG A 6 -16.87 9.53 -25.66
CA ARG A 6 -15.72 10.27 -25.10
C ARG A 6 -15.97 10.76 -23.68
N ALA A 7 -17.21 11.12 -23.35
CA ALA A 7 -17.56 11.54 -21.99
C ALA A 7 -17.49 10.38 -20.98
N ILE A 8 -17.73 9.15 -21.43
CA ILE A 8 -17.65 7.91 -20.64
C ILE A 8 -16.20 7.61 -20.24
N LEU A 9 -15.27 7.76 -21.18
CA LEU A 9 -13.83 7.65 -20.90
C LEU A 9 -13.40 8.76 -19.91
N ILE A 10 -13.75 10.03 -20.17
CA ILE A 10 -13.35 11.15 -19.30
C ILE A 10 -13.91 11.02 -17.87
N ALA A 11 -15.11 10.43 -17.69
CA ALA A 11 -15.69 10.18 -16.37
C ALA A 11 -15.05 8.98 -15.64
N ALA A 12 -14.49 8.00 -16.38
CA ALA A 12 -13.73 6.88 -15.84
C ALA A 12 -12.26 7.23 -15.50
N PHE A 13 -11.79 8.43 -15.88
CA PHE A 13 -10.39 8.86 -15.80
C PHE A 13 -10.04 9.76 -14.61
N ILE A 14 -10.98 10.07 -13.70
CA ILE A 14 -10.69 10.90 -12.53
C ILE A 14 -10.82 10.09 -11.24
N LEU A 15 -9.63 9.80 -10.66
CA LEU A 15 -9.31 9.14 -9.39
C LEU A 15 -9.38 7.61 -9.48
N LEU A 16 -8.27 6.88 -9.34
CA LEU A 16 -7.48 6.92 -8.11
C LEU A 16 -6.00 6.54 -8.29
N ALA A 17 -5.16 7.57 -8.27
CA ALA A 17 -3.74 7.53 -7.92
C ALA A 17 -3.43 7.03 -6.48
N ALA A 18 -4.38 6.41 -5.78
CA ALA A 18 -4.15 5.77 -4.47
C ALA A 18 -4.37 4.25 -4.45
N ALA A 19 -4.71 3.61 -5.58
CA ALA A 19 -4.50 2.16 -5.73
C ALA A 19 -2.99 1.84 -5.83
N ILE A 20 -2.23 2.79 -6.40
CA ILE A 20 -0.76 2.81 -6.45
C ILE A 20 -0.19 2.73 -5.02
N GLY A 21 -0.69 3.50 -4.05
CA GLY A 21 -0.12 3.54 -2.70
C GLY A 21 -0.25 2.25 -1.87
N TYR A 22 -1.35 1.50 -1.99
CA TYR A 22 -1.62 0.36 -1.11
C TYR A 22 -1.00 -0.95 -1.63
N ALA A 23 -1.02 -1.18 -2.95
CA ALA A 23 -0.39 -2.36 -3.52
C ALA A 23 1.15 -2.24 -3.51
N ILE A 24 1.69 -1.02 -3.66
CA ILE A 24 3.13 -0.74 -3.51
C ILE A 24 3.59 -0.87 -2.06
N TRP A 25 2.73 -0.61 -1.07
CA TRP A 25 3.05 -0.88 0.35
C TRP A 25 3.28 -2.38 0.63
N ARG A 26 2.70 -3.29 -0.16
CA ARG A 26 2.88 -4.75 -0.01
C ARG A 26 4.17 -5.27 -0.64
N ASP A 27 4.50 -4.83 -1.86
CA ASP A 27 5.59 -5.43 -2.64
C ASP A 27 6.89 -4.58 -2.65
N SER A 28 6.90 -3.37 -2.09
CA SER A 28 8.06 -2.47 -2.12
C SER A 28 8.38 -1.88 -0.75
N THR A 29 9.34 -2.46 -0.03
CA THR A 29 10.28 -1.66 0.77
C THR A 29 11.69 -2.19 0.51
N PRO A 30 12.66 -1.31 0.19
CA PRO A 30 13.20 -0.47 1.26
C PRO A 30 13.44 1.02 0.94
N SER A 31 13.30 1.79 2.03
CA SER A 31 13.83 3.16 2.34
C SER A 31 13.10 4.32 1.64
N ALA A 32 12.65 5.38 2.33
CA ALA A 32 13.32 6.10 3.42
C ALA A 32 12.34 6.86 4.33
N THR A 33 12.75 7.12 5.57
CA THR A 33 12.73 8.48 6.14
C THR A 33 13.53 8.52 7.45
N GLY A 34 14.74 9.09 7.37
CA GLY A 34 15.37 9.77 8.51
C GLY A 34 14.71 11.14 8.76
N PRO A 35 15.12 11.88 9.81
CA PRO A 35 14.25 12.84 10.49
C PRO A 35 13.97 14.10 9.66
N ALA A 36 12.74 14.61 9.82
CA ALA A 36 12.31 15.88 9.30
C ALA A 36 13.15 17.05 9.86
N SER A 37 13.98 17.63 9.02
CA SER A 37 14.24 19.08 8.99
C SER A 37 14.88 19.45 7.66
N GLU A 38 14.04 19.85 6.72
CA GLU A 38 14.20 21.05 5.91
C GLU A 38 12.87 21.26 5.17
N ALA A 39 12.50 22.51 4.91
CA ALA A 39 11.24 22.90 4.29
C ALA A 39 10.83 21.93 3.18
N ALA A 40 9.56 21.51 3.16
CA ALA A 40 9.01 20.60 2.15
C ALA A 40 9.65 20.84 0.79
N ALA A 41 10.59 19.95 0.43
CA ALA A 41 11.38 20.11 -0.78
C ALA A 41 10.41 20.19 -1.96
N ALA A 42 10.67 21.09 -2.91
CA ALA A 42 9.78 21.23 -4.04
C ALA A 42 9.65 19.87 -4.77
N PRO A 43 8.53 19.56 -5.43
CA PRO A 43 8.38 18.29 -6.17
C PRO A 43 9.54 18.01 -7.16
N SER A 44 10.22 19.05 -7.64
CA SER A 44 11.42 18.97 -8.47
C SER A 44 12.64 18.41 -7.74
N ASP A 45 12.81 18.74 -6.46
CA ASP A 45 13.99 18.37 -5.66
C ASP A 45 13.93 16.87 -5.31
N GLN A 46 12.73 16.36 -5.01
CA GLN A 46 12.50 14.93 -4.79
C GLN A 46 12.76 14.10 -6.05
N LEU A 47 12.40 14.62 -7.23
CA LEU A 47 12.64 13.93 -8.49
C LEU A 47 14.15 13.80 -8.78
N ALA A 48 14.91 14.88 -8.55
CA ALA A 48 16.36 14.89 -8.75
C ALA A 48 17.07 13.87 -7.84
N ASP A 49 16.62 13.73 -6.58
CA ASP A 49 17.15 12.74 -5.64
C ASP A 49 16.85 11.30 -6.08
N LEU A 50 15.65 11.04 -6.61
CA LEU A 50 15.27 9.74 -7.15
C LEU A 50 16.09 9.40 -8.41
N GLU A 51 16.32 10.37 -9.30
CA GLU A 51 17.19 10.18 -10.45
C GLU A 51 18.63 9.89 -10.02
N ALA A 52 19.18 10.66 -9.08
CA ALA A 52 20.51 10.39 -8.53
C ALA A 52 20.59 9.00 -7.85
N ARG A 53 19.51 8.54 -7.21
CA ARG A 53 19.43 7.18 -6.65
C ARG A 53 19.54 6.13 -7.75
N THR A 54 18.81 6.27 -8.86
CA THR A 54 18.90 5.31 -9.99
C THR A 54 20.29 5.29 -10.63
N GLN A 55 21.06 6.37 -10.55
CA GLN A 55 22.46 6.40 -11.01
C GLN A 55 23.41 5.67 -10.04
N ARG A 56 23.18 5.79 -8.72
CA ARG A 56 23.96 5.09 -7.70
C ARG A 56 23.60 3.60 -7.60
N GLU A 57 22.34 3.28 -7.87
CA GLU A 57 21.74 1.94 -7.74
C GLU A 57 21.10 1.50 -9.07
N PRO A 58 21.87 1.35 -10.17
CA PRO A 58 21.31 1.08 -11.50
C PRO A 58 20.62 -0.28 -11.62
N ASP A 59 20.98 -1.24 -10.77
CA ASP A 59 20.41 -2.61 -10.76
C ASP A 59 19.32 -2.78 -9.69
N SER A 60 18.85 -1.69 -9.08
CA SER A 60 17.80 -1.71 -8.04
C SER A 60 16.42 -1.48 -8.66
N ALA A 61 15.61 -2.54 -8.75
CA ALA A 61 14.22 -2.43 -9.21
C ALA A 61 13.42 -1.44 -8.35
N ASP A 62 13.68 -1.38 -7.04
CA ASP A 62 13.01 -0.45 -6.13
C ASP A 62 13.35 1.02 -6.42
N ALA A 63 14.63 1.31 -6.77
CA ALA A 63 15.04 2.66 -7.13
C ALA A 63 14.32 3.13 -8.42
N TRP A 64 14.24 2.26 -9.42
CA TRP A 64 13.52 2.54 -10.66
C TRP A 64 12.00 2.63 -10.46
N THR A 65 11.44 1.82 -9.57
CA THR A 65 10.01 1.86 -9.22
C THR A 65 9.63 3.18 -8.56
N ALA A 66 10.43 3.64 -7.60
CA ALA A 66 10.19 4.91 -6.92
C ALA A 66 10.27 6.09 -7.89
N LEU A 67 11.24 6.08 -8.81
CA LEU A 67 11.32 7.08 -9.87
C LEU A 67 10.10 7.03 -10.81
N GLY A 68 9.67 5.84 -11.21
CA GLY A 68 8.49 5.65 -12.05
C GLY A 68 7.21 6.18 -11.41
N ALA A 69 7.01 5.91 -10.11
CA ALA A 69 5.87 6.41 -9.35
C ALA A 69 5.87 7.94 -9.25
N ALA A 70 7.00 8.53 -8.90
CA ALA A 70 7.11 9.99 -8.82
C ALA A 70 6.85 10.67 -10.18
N LYS A 71 7.38 10.12 -11.28
CA LYS A 71 7.11 10.64 -12.63
C LYS A 71 5.64 10.49 -13.03
N PHE A 72 5.01 9.37 -12.66
CA PHE A 72 3.59 9.15 -12.89
C PHE A 72 2.73 10.18 -12.15
N ASP A 73 3.02 10.43 -10.87
CA ASP A 73 2.29 11.40 -10.04
C ASP A 73 2.44 12.84 -10.56
N LEU A 74 3.58 13.15 -11.18
CA LEU A 74 3.84 14.43 -11.84
C LEU A 74 3.22 14.53 -13.25
N GLY A 75 2.58 13.46 -13.75
CA GLY A 75 2.01 13.39 -15.10
C GLY A 75 3.05 13.19 -16.22
N ASP A 76 4.33 12.97 -15.88
CA ASP A 76 5.36 12.55 -16.84
C ASP A 76 5.22 11.04 -17.11
N PHE A 77 4.16 10.68 -17.82
CA PHE A 77 3.86 9.28 -18.11
C PHE A 77 4.93 8.63 -19.01
N ALA A 78 5.55 9.40 -19.91
CA ALA A 78 6.64 8.90 -20.74
C ALA A 78 7.88 8.53 -19.91
N GLY A 79 8.28 9.41 -18.99
CA GLY A 79 9.37 9.13 -18.06
C GLY A 79 9.03 8.02 -17.06
N ALA A 80 7.77 7.92 -16.62
CA ALA A 80 7.28 6.83 -15.79
C ALA A 80 7.40 5.47 -16.50
N ILE A 81 6.99 5.39 -17.77
CA ILE A 81 7.14 4.19 -18.59
C ILE A 81 8.61 3.77 -18.66
N ALA A 82 9.51 4.69 -18.97
CA ALA A 82 10.94 4.38 -19.08
C ALA A 82 11.52 3.83 -17.76
N ALA A 83 11.12 4.40 -16.62
CA ALA A 83 11.56 3.93 -15.32
C ALA A 83 10.95 2.56 -14.95
N TYR A 84 9.65 2.36 -15.19
CA TYR A 84 9.00 1.08 -14.94
C TYR A 84 9.50 -0.03 -15.86
N GLU A 85 9.87 0.26 -17.11
CA GLU A 85 10.49 -0.73 -18.00
C GLU A 85 11.85 -1.21 -17.46
N LYS A 86 12.63 -0.33 -16.84
CA LYS A 86 13.86 -0.72 -16.12
C LYS A 86 13.54 -1.57 -14.90
N ALA A 87 12.56 -1.18 -14.10
CA ALA A 87 12.15 -1.93 -12.92
C ALA A 87 11.66 -3.35 -13.28
N VAL A 88 10.82 -3.48 -14.31
CA VAL A 88 10.32 -4.77 -14.81
C VAL A 88 11.44 -5.63 -15.39
N ALA A 89 12.43 -5.04 -16.08
CA ALA A 89 13.57 -5.80 -16.58
C ALA A 89 14.44 -6.39 -15.45
N LEU A 90 14.51 -5.70 -14.30
CA LEU A 90 15.24 -6.15 -13.11
C LEU A 90 14.42 -7.09 -12.22
N SER A 91 13.09 -7.00 -12.26
CA SER A 91 12.17 -7.81 -11.45
C SER A 91 10.95 -8.26 -12.26
N PRO A 92 11.16 -9.17 -13.23
CA PRO A 92 10.12 -9.57 -14.19
C PRO A 92 8.98 -10.39 -13.56
N GLU A 93 9.17 -10.90 -12.34
CA GLU A 93 8.16 -11.69 -11.62
C GLU A 93 7.23 -10.82 -10.74
N SER A 94 7.41 -9.49 -10.74
CA SER A 94 6.54 -8.59 -9.97
C SER A 94 5.28 -8.22 -10.75
N ALA A 95 4.13 -8.78 -10.35
CA ALA A 95 2.83 -8.42 -10.91
C ALA A 95 2.53 -6.91 -10.77
N GLY A 96 2.87 -6.33 -9.62
CA GLY A 96 2.64 -4.90 -9.34
C GLY A 96 3.41 -3.95 -10.26
N LEU A 97 4.63 -4.33 -10.68
CA LEU A 97 5.41 -3.53 -11.65
C LEU A 97 4.83 -3.64 -13.07
N TRP A 98 4.42 -4.83 -13.48
CA TRP A 98 3.74 -5.02 -14.76
C TRP A 98 2.43 -4.22 -14.82
N SER A 99 1.63 -4.26 -13.75
CA SER A 99 0.38 -3.51 -13.73
C SER A 99 0.63 -1.99 -13.69
N ALA A 100 1.65 -1.51 -12.97
CA ALA A 100 2.03 -0.09 -12.96
C ALA A 100 2.52 0.40 -14.34
N LEU A 101 3.30 -0.42 -15.05
CA LEU A 101 3.73 -0.14 -16.42
C LEU A 101 2.53 -0.09 -17.38
N GLY A 102 1.57 -1.01 -17.23
CA GLY A 102 0.32 -1.00 -17.99
C GLY A 102 -0.45 0.29 -17.79
N GLU A 103 -0.62 0.72 -16.53
CA GLU A 103 -1.30 1.97 -16.18
C GLU A 103 -0.60 3.19 -16.77
N ALA A 104 0.73 3.29 -16.63
CA ALA A 104 1.51 4.38 -17.22
C ALA A 104 1.34 4.43 -18.76
N ARG A 105 1.28 3.28 -19.44
CA ARG A 105 1.02 3.19 -20.88
C ARG A 105 -0.40 3.60 -21.27
N VAL A 106 -1.40 3.32 -20.43
CA VAL A 106 -2.77 3.84 -20.63
C VAL A 106 -2.76 5.36 -20.52
N MET A 107 -2.17 5.90 -19.45
CA MET A 107 -2.17 7.34 -19.19
C MET A 107 -1.35 8.15 -20.20
N ALA A 108 -0.30 7.57 -20.77
CA ALA A 108 0.48 8.20 -21.83
C ALA A 108 -0.23 8.22 -23.20
N SER A 109 -1.37 7.52 -23.34
CA SER A 109 -2.06 7.38 -24.61
C SER A 109 -3.34 8.19 -24.66
N ASP A 110 -3.46 9.03 -25.68
CA ASP A 110 -4.73 9.70 -26.03
C ASP A 110 -5.69 8.77 -26.82
N SER A 111 -5.37 7.49 -26.96
CA SER A 111 -6.00 6.59 -27.93
C SER A 111 -7.08 5.70 -27.31
N ASP A 112 -8.20 5.59 -28.04
CA ASP A 112 -9.19 4.53 -27.94
C ASP A 112 -9.03 3.64 -29.19
N PRO A 113 -8.79 2.32 -29.07
CA PRO A 113 -8.79 1.51 -27.84
C PRO A 113 -7.50 1.58 -27.02
N MET A 114 -7.56 1.01 -25.81
CA MET A 114 -6.40 0.79 -24.92
C MET A 114 -5.18 0.28 -25.71
N PRO A 115 -3.98 0.86 -25.50
CA PRO A 115 -2.78 0.41 -26.19
C PRO A 115 -2.52 -1.09 -25.99
N ALA A 116 -2.13 -1.79 -27.06
CA ALA A 116 -1.78 -3.21 -26.98
C ALA A 116 -0.69 -3.48 -25.93
N ALA A 117 0.34 -2.62 -25.88
CA ALA A 117 1.42 -2.72 -24.90
C ALA A 117 0.96 -2.51 -23.43
N ALA A 118 -0.15 -1.79 -23.20
CA ALA A 118 -0.75 -1.68 -21.88
C ALA A 118 -1.51 -2.96 -21.52
N SER A 119 -2.32 -3.46 -22.46
CA SER A 119 -3.04 -4.73 -22.33
C SER A 119 -2.10 -5.89 -22.02
N ASP A 120 -1.00 -6.02 -22.78
CA ASP A 120 0.00 -7.07 -22.60
C ASP A 120 0.62 -7.01 -21.19
N ALA A 121 0.84 -5.80 -20.66
CA ALA A 121 1.38 -5.62 -19.32
C ALA A 121 0.38 -6.07 -18.23
N PHE A 122 -0.91 -5.77 -18.40
CA PHE A 122 -1.93 -6.29 -17.48
C PHE A 122 -2.11 -7.80 -17.59
N ASP A 123 -2.06 -8.36 -18.80
CA ASP A 123 -2.13 -9.81 -19.02
C ASP A 123 -0.93 -10.52 -18.34
N LYS A 124 0.27 -9.91 -18.37
CA LYS A 124 1.43 -10.38 -17.59
C LYS A 124 1.21 -10.28 -16.09
N ALA A 125 0.67 -9.17 -15.60
CA ALA A 125 0.39 -8.99 -14.18
C ALA A 125 -0.60 -10.06 -13.66
N ILE A 126 -1.69 -10.33 -14.37
CA ILE A 126 -2.66 -11.37 -13.98
C ILE A 126 -2.07 -12.78 -14.05
N ALA A 127 -1.17 -13.05 -14.99
CA ALA A 127 -0.49 -14.33 -15.07
C ALA A 127 0.42 -14.59 -13.85
N LEU A 128 0.97 -13.52 -13.25
CA LEU A 128 1.82 -13.58 -12.06
C LEU A 128 1.00 -13.55 -10.76
N ASP A 129 0.03 -12.65 -10.65
CA ASP A 129 -0.93 -12.56 -9.55
C ASP A 129 -2.33 -12.32 -10.11
N ALA A 130 -3.14 -13.39 -10.15
CA ALA A 130 -4.52 -13.34 -10.63
C ALA A 130 -5.42 -12.42 -9.79
N LYS A 131 -4.97 -11.97 -8.62
CA LYS A 131 -5.70 -11.07 -7.73
C LYS A 131 -5.19 -9.62 -7.80
N ASP A 132 -4.23 -9.28 -8.66
CA ASP A 132 -3.75 -7.90 -8.82
C ASP A 132 -4.94 -6.96 -9.15
N PRO A 133 -5.27 -6.01 -8.27
CA PRO A 133 -6.48 -5.21 -8.41
C PRO A 133 -6.42 -4.25 -9.59
N ARG A 134 -5.22 -3.73 -9.91
CA ARG A 134 -5.01 -2.78 -11.01
C ARG A 134 -5.21 -3.46 -12.35
N ALA A 135 -4.60 -4.63 -12.54
CA ALA A 135 -4.73 -5.42 -13.76
C ALA A 135 -6.17 -5.89 -13.96
N ARG A 136 -6.84 -6.38 -12.91
CA ARG A 136 -8.27 -6.75 -12.97
C ARG A 136 -9.16 -5.57 -13.37
N TYR A 137 -8.90 -4.39 -12.82
CA TYR A 137 -9.64 -3.18 -13.18
C TYR A 137 -9.47 -2.83 -14.66
N PHE A 138 -8.23 -2.73 -15.15
CA PHE A 138 -7.98 -2.31 -16.53
C PHE A 138 -8.34 -3.37 -17.57
N LEU A 139 -8.29 -4.66 -17.26
CA LEU A 139 -8.79 -5.69 -18.17
C LEU A 139 -10.32 -5.68 -18.26
N ALA A 140 -11.04 -5.33 -17.18
CA ALA A 140 -12.47 -5.06 -17.26
C ALA A 140 -12.76 -3.79 -18.09
N VAL A 141 -11.95 -2.73 -17.97
CA VAL A 141 -12.02 -1.56 -18.89
C VAL A 141 -11.85 -1.99 -20.34
N LYS A 142 -10.86 -2.85 -20.64
CA LYS A 142 -10.64 -3.40 -21.99
C LYS A 142 -11.86 -4.16 -22.51
N LYS A 143 -12.54 -4.94 -21.67
CA LYS A 143 -13.80 -5.62 -22.03
C LYS A 143 -14.91 -4.63 -22.33
N ASP A 144 -15.06 -3.59 -21.50
CA ASP A 144 -16.08 -2.55 -21.68
C ASP A 144 -15.89 -1.78 -23.00
N ILE A 145 -14.66 -1.33 -23.27
CA ILE A 145 -14.29 -0.70 -24.55
C ILE A 145 -14.54 -1.65 -25.73
N GLY A 146 -14.30 -2.95 -25.53
CA GLY A 146 -14.58 -4.00 -26.50
C GLY A 146 -16.07 -4.31 -26.72
N GLY A 147 -16.97 -3.69 -25.96
CA GLY A 147 -18.43 -3.87 -26.06
C GLY A 147 -19.00 -4.94 -25.11
N ASP A 148 -18.17 -5.64 -24.34
CA ASP A 148 -18.61 -6.60 -23.33
C ASP A 148 -18.87 -5.90 -21.98
N HIS A 149 -19.86 -5.01 -21.97
CA HIS A 149 -20.22 -4.20 -20.81
C HIS A 149 -20.69 -5.06 -19.62
N LYS A 150 -21.40 -6.16 -19.90
CA LYS A 150 -21.86 -7.08 -18.85
C LYS A 150 -20.68 -7.85 -18.24
N GLY A 151 -19.78 -8.38 -19.06
CA GLY A 151 -18.58 -9.06 -18.57
C GLY A 151 -17.64 -8.12 -17.81
N ALA A 152 -17.51 -6.86 -18.24
CA ALA A 152 -16.77 -5.83 -17.49
C ALA A 152 -17.37 -5.56 -16.10
N LEU A 153 -18.70 -5.37 -16.03
CA LEU A 153 -19.40 -5.20 -14.76
C LEU A 153 -19.24 -6.42 -13.86
N ASP A 154 -19.35 -7.64 -14.40
CA ASP A 154 -19.12 -8.88 -13.65
C ASP A 154 -17.72 -8.93 -13.02
N ASP A 155 -16.69 -8.58 -13.79
CA ASP A 155 -15.32 -8.53 -13.32
C ASP A 155 -15.10 -7.45 -12.25
N TRP A 156 -15.67 -6.25 -12.43
CA TRP A 156 -15.58 -5.19 -11.41
C TRP A 156 -16.34 -5.53 -10.13
N PHE A 157 -17.49 -6.22 -10.23
CA PHE A 157 -18.17 -6.74 -9.05
C PHE A 157 -17.33 -7.79 -8.31
N ALA A 158 -16.66 -8.68 -9.04
CA ALA A 158 -15.75 -9.65 -8.43
C ALA A 158 -14.54 -8.93 -7.77
N LEU A 159 -14.02 -7.89 -8.41
CA LEU A 159 -12.96 -7.05 -7.83
C LEU A 159 -13.44 -6.32 -6.56
N LEU A 160 -14.68 -5.80 -6.56
CA LEU A 160 -15.27 -5.14 -5.41
C LEU A 160 -15.44 -6.12 -4.24
N ALA A 161 -15.89 -7.35 -4.51
CA ALA A 161 -16.02 -8.37 -3.47
C ALA A 161 -14.67 -8.75 -2.84
N ASP A 162 -13.60 -8.79 -3.65
CA ASP A 162 -12.24 -9.10 -3.17
C ASP A 162 -11.51 -7.89 -2.55
N THR A 163 -12.04 -6.69 -2.74
CA THR A 163 -11.47 -5.45 -2.21
C THR A 163 -11.53 -5.47 -0.68
N PRO A 164 -10.42 -5.23 0.04
CA PRO A 164 -10.45 -5.15 1.49
C PRO A 164 -11.29 -3.96 1.96
N GLN A 165 -12.07 -4.14 3.02
CA GLN A 165 -12.87 -3.07 3.60
C GLN A 165 -12.01 -1.85 3.98
N GLY A 166 -12.43 -0.66 3.53
CA GLY A 166 -11.68 0.59 3.77
C GLY A 166 -10.53 0.82 2.80
N ALA A 167 -10.38 -0.01 1.77
CA ALA A 167 -9.47 0.27 0.67
C ALA A 167 -9.80 1.62 0.03
N PRO A 168 -8.79 2.49 -0.22
CA PRO A 168 -9.04 3.84 -0.73
C PRO A 168 -9.76 3.84 -2.08
N TRP A 169 -9.62 2.78 -2.90
CA TRP A 169 -10.22 2.64 -4.23
C TRP A 169 -11.66 2.11 -4.26
N GLU A 170 -12.21 1.69 -3.12
CA GLU A 170 -13.55 1.09 -3.09
C GLU A 170 -14.62 2.04 -3.64
N ALA A 171 -14.61 3.30 -3.20
CA ALA A 171 -15.61 4.29 -3.59
C ALA A 171 -15.57 4.58 -5.10
N ASP A 172 -14.39 4.63 -5.68
CA ASP A 172 -14.21 4.90 -7.10
C ASP A 172 -14.59 3.69 -7.95
N LEU A 173 -14.27 2.47 -7.51
CA LEU A 173 -14.73 1.25 -8.17
C LEU A 173 -16.27 1.15 -8.19
N ARG A 174 -16.94 1.46 -7.08
CA ARG A 174 -18.40 1.52 -7.01
C ARG A 174 -18.97 2.56 -7.98
N ARG A 175 -18.33 3.73 -8.07
CA ARG A 175 -18.71 4.79 -9.01
C ARG A 175 -18.57 4.33 -10.46
N THR A 176 -17.48 3.65 -10.81
CA THR A 176 -17.29 3.10 -12.16
C THR A 176 -18.39 2.11 -12.52
N ILE A 177 -18.70 1.16 -11.63
CA ILE A 177 -19.79 0.18 -11.83
C ILE A 177 -21.13 0.90 -12.06
N GLU A 178 -21.45 1.90 -11.23
CA GLU A 178 -22.67 2.68 -11.34
C GLU A 178 -22.74 3.44 -12.67
N GLN A 179 -21.67 4.15 -13.03
CA GLN A 179 -21.59 4.93 -14.26
C GLN A 179 -21.77 4.03 -15.49
N VAL A 180 -21.00 2.95 -15.61
CA VAL A 180 -21.10 2.02 -16.75
C VAL A 180 -22.49 1.38 -16.80
N GLY A 181 -23.06 1.01 -15.65
CA GLY A 181 -24.45 0.57 -15.55
C GLY A 181 -25.44 1.59 -16.13
N GLN A 182 -25.34 2.86 -15.75
CA GLN A 182 -26.20 3.94 -16.26
C GLN A 182 -26.03 4.15 -17.77
N ILE A 183 -24.78 4.21 -18.24
CA ILE A 183 -24.43 4.43 -19.65
C ILE A 183 -25.03 3.35 -20.54
N HIS A 184 -24.87 2.08 -20.15
CA HIS A 184 -25.30 0.93 -20.93
C HIS A 184 -26.71 0.45 -20.55
N LYS A 185 -27.40 1.18 -19.67
CA LYS A 185 -28.76 0.89 -19.18
C LYS A 185 -28.86 -0.51 -18.57
N ILE A 186 -27.86 -0.90 -17.80
CA ILE A 186 -27.79 -2.14 -17.03
C ILE A 186 -28.07 -1.79 -15.57
N ASP A 187 -29.10 -2.40 -14.99
CA ASP A 187 -29.40 -2.21 -13.58
C ASP A 187 -28.34 -2.90 -12.71
N VAL A 188 -27.64 -2.10 -11.91
CA VAL A 188 -26.56 -2.52 -11.02
C VAL A 188 -26.88 -2.20 -9.57
N ALA A 189 -27.98 -1.51 -9.27
CA ALA A 189 -28.25 -0.92 -7.96
C ALA A 189 -28.42 -1.99 -6.87
N GLU A 190 -29.23 -3.01 -7.15
CA GLU A 190 -29.45 -4.12 -6.22
C GLU A 190 -28.16 -4.89 -5.96
N ARG A 191 -27.39 -5.18 -7.00
CA ARG A 191 -26.11 -5.90 -6.88
C ARG A 191 -25.04 -5.08 -6.17
N LEU A 192 -24.97 -3.77 -6.39
CA LEU A 192 -24.08 -2.85 -5.66
C LEU A 192 -24.41 -2.80 -4.17
N ALA A 193 -25.71 -2.79 -3.82
CA ALA A 193 -26.15 -2.84 -2.43
C ALA A 193 -25.82 -4.19 -1.75
N ALA A 194 -25.93 -5.29 -2.50
CA ALA A 194 -25.63 -6.63 -2.00
C ALA A 194 -24.12 -6.95 -1.95
N THR A 195 -23.30 -6.31 -2.80
CA THR A 195 -21.86 -6.59 -2.86
C THR A 195 -21.10 -5.78 -1.82
N GLN A 196 -20.59 -6.46 -0.81
CA GLN A 196 -19.75 -5.88 0.24
C GLN A 196 -18.27 -6.19 -0.02
N PRO A 197 -17.35 -5.25 0.28
CA PRO A 197 -15.92 -5.55 0.29
C PRO A 197 -15.63 -6.63 1.32
N ARG A 198 -14.58 -7.43 1.09
CA ARG A 198 -14.21 -8.46 2.06
C ARG A 198 -13.70 -7.85 3.35
N ALA A 199 -13.90 -8.58 4.44
CA ALA A 199 -13.27 -8.25 5.71
C ALA A 199 -11.73 -8.24 5.57
N LEU A 200 -11.08 -7.37 6.35
CA LEU A 200 -9.63 -7.38 6.51
C LEU A 200 -9.18 -8.73 7.08
N THR A 201 -8.10 -9.28 6.54
CA THR A 201 -7.42 -10.42 7.15
C THR A 201 -6.70 -9.96 8.42
N ALA A 202 -6.31 -10.92 9.28
CA ALA A 202 -5.51 -10.61 10.45
C ALA A 202 -4.29 -9.76 10.07
N ASP A 203 -3.59 -10.11 9.00
CA ASP A 203 -2.38 -9.43 8.52
C ASP A 203 -2.61 -7.99 8.06
N GLU A 204 -3.81 -7.65 7.61
CA GLU A 204 -4.20 -6.33 7.11
C GLU A 204 -4.83 -5.43 8.17
N MET A 205 -5.27 -5.99 9.30
CA MET A 205 -5.81 -5.20 10.41
C MET A 205 -4.69 -4.34 11.03
N PRO A 206 -4.94 -3.04 11.29
CA PRO A 206 -4.07 -2.24 12.12
C PRO A 206 -3.80 -2.96 13.44
N VAL A 207 -2.56 -2.95 13.93
CA VAL A 207 -2.16 -3.65 15.17
C VAL A 207 -3.04 -3.25 16.37
N ALA A 208 -3.62 -2.05 16.36
CA ALA A 208 -4.59 -1.59 17.36
C ALA A 208 -5.93 -2.36 17.35
N ALA A 209 -6.32 -2.95 16.22
CA ALA A 209 -7.56 -3.70 16.03
C ALA A 209 -7.38 -5.22 16.19
N ARG A 210 -6.14 -5.73 16.16
CA ARG A 210 -5.86 -7.08 16.65
C ARG A 210 -5.98 -7.05 18.17
N ALA A 211 -6.99 -7.71 18.71
CA ALA A 211 -7.16 -7.90 20.14
C ALA A 211 -6.01 -8.76 20.71
N ILE A 212 -4.83 -8.19 20.82
CA ILE A 212 -3.87 -8.57 21.87
C ILE A 212 -4.48 -7.96 23.14
N PRO A 213 -4.94 -8.76 24.12
CA PRO A 213 -5.56 -8.20 25.31
C PRO A 213 -4.58 -7.28 26.02
N GLY A 214 -4.81 -5.97 25.90
CA GLY A 214 -4.24 -5.01 26.83
C GLY A 214 -4.82 -5.24 28.23
N PRO A 215 -4.20 -4.71 29.29
CA PRO A 215 -4.80 -4.74 30.63
C PRO A 215 -6.24 -4.23 30.53
N SER A 216 -7.17 -5.00 31.12
CA SER A 216 -8.58 -4.64 31.08
C SER A 216 -8.79 -3.26 31.72
N ARG A 217 -9.93 -2.63 31.45
CA ARG A 217 -10.26 -1.34 32.09
C ARG A 217 -10.18 -1.41 33.62
N ALA A 218 -10.53 -2.57 34.20
CA ALA A 218 -10.38 -2.83 35.63
C ALA A 218 -8.90 -2.89 36.06
N ASP A 219 -8.03 -3.48 35.24
CA ASP A 219 -6.59 -3.57 35.50
C ASP A 219 -5.91 -2.19 35.42
N MET A 220 -6.36 -1.33 34.49
CA MET A 220 -5.87 0.05 34.39
C MET A 220 -6.31 0.92 35.58
N GLU A 221 -7.56 0.78 36.01
CA GLU A 221 -8.09 1.48 37.19
C GLU A 221 -7.36 1.03 38.46
N ALA A 222 -7.18 -0.29 38.65
CA ALA A 222 -6.40 -0.83 39.77
C ALA A 222 -4.94 -0.35 39.74
N ALA A 223 -4.30 -0.33 38.57
CA ALA A 223 -2.94 0.15 38.41
C ALA A 223 -2.82 1.64 38.75
N SER A 224 -3.76 2.49 38.32
CA SER A 224 -3.75 3.93 38.58
C SER A 224 -3.90 4.31 40.06
N GLN A 225 -4.41 3.40 40.90
CA GLN A 225 -4.54 3.58 42.35
C GLN A 225 -3.29 3.14 43.14
N LEU A 226 -2.33 2.46 42.50
CA LEU A 226 -1.08 2.07 43.15
C LEU A 226 -0.20 3.30 43.44
N PRO A 227 0.61 3.29 44.51
CA PRO A 227 1.65 4.29 44.70
C PRO A 227 2.60 4.33 43.50
N LYS A 228 3.04 5.53 43.10
CA LYS A 228 3.86 5.74 41.89
C LYS A 228 5.06 4.77 41.77
N GLY A 229 5.76 4.52 42.87
CA GLY A 229 6.89 3.57 42.87
C GLY A 229 6.50 2.09 42.65
N GLN A 230 5.28 1.68 42.98
CA GLN A 230 4.75 0.34 42.65
C GLN A 230 4.24 0.26 41.21
N GLN A 231 3.68 1.36 40.67
CA GLN A 231 3.32 1.46 39.25
C GLN A 231 4.55 1.29 38.36
N ASP A 232 5.63 2.01 38.68
CA ASP A 232 6.88 1.98 37.92
C ASP A 232 7.50 0.56 37.91
N ALA A 233 7.55 -0.11 39.07
CA ALA A 233 8.05 -1.49 39.19
C ALA A 233 7.18 -2.52 38.43
N MET A 234 5.86 -2.31 38.40
CA MET A 234 4.95 -3.17 37.65
C MET A 234 5.18 -3.01 36.14
N ILE A 235 5.31 -1.77 35.66
CA ILE A 235 5.59 -1.49 34.25
C ILE A 235 6.95 -2.05 33.84
N GLU A 236 7.98 -1.88 34.67
CA GLU A 236 9.31 -2.46 34.45
C GLU A 236 9.27 -3.98 34.36
N GLY A 237 8.49 -4.65 35.22
CA GLY A 237 8.27 -6.10 35.16
C GLY A 237 7.56 -6.56 33.88
N MET A 238 6.57 -5.80 33.40
CA MET A 238 5.88 -6.10 32.14
C MET A 238 6.81 -5.99 30.92
N VAL A 239 7.65 -4.95 30.87
CA VAL A 239 8.64 -4.76 29.80
C VAL A 239 9.73 -5.82 29.86
N SER A 240 10.23 -6.14 31.05
CA SER A 240 11.24 -7.21 31.24
C SER A 240 10.69 -8.58 30.82
N GLY A 241 9.42 -8.86 31.10
CA GLY A 241 8.74 -10.08 30.66
C GLY A 241 8.57 -10.14 29.14
N LEU A 242 8.35 -8.99 28.49
CA LEU A 242 8.30 -8.90 27.03
C LEU A 242 9.67 -9.17 26.40
N GLU A 243 10.75 -8.61 26.96
CA GLU A 243 12.12 -8.85 26.50
C GLU A 243 12.54 -10.32 26.67
N ALA A 244 12.16 -10.95 27.77
CA ALA A 244 12.41 -12.39 27.98
C ALA A 244 11.70 -13.26 26.93
N LYS A 245 10.46 -12.90 26.54
CA LYS A 245 9.72 -13.59 25.48
C LYS A 245 10.35 -13.38 24.11
N LEU A 246 10.84 -12.17 23.82
CA LEU A 246 11.58 -11.87 22.59
C LEU A 246 12.91 -12.61 22.51
N LYS A 247 13.60 -12.80 23.63
CA LYS A 247 14.80 -13.64 23.69
C LYS A 247 14.49 -15.12 23.36
N ALA A 248 13.30 -15.60 23.75
CA ALA A 248 12.85 -16.96 23.46
C ALA A 248 12.32 -17.13 22.02
N ASN A 249 11.67 -16.11 21.47
CA ASN A 249 11.19 -16.09 20.10
C ASN A 249 11.50 -14.74 19.42
N PRO A 250 12.72 -14.58 18.89
CA PRO A 250 13.14 -13.32 18.28
C PRO A 250 12.49 -13.06 16.91
N ALA A 251 11.86 -14.08 16.30
CA ALA A 251 11.17 -13.96 15.02
C ALA A 251 9.80 -13.24 15.12
N ASP A 252 9.37 -12.87 16.33
CA ASP A 252 8.07 -12.25 16.57
C ASP A 252 8.15 -10.73 16.40
N VAL A 253 7.93 -10.29 15.16
CA VAL A 253 7.93 -8.87 14.75
C VAL A 253 6.93 -8.03 15.54
N ASP A 254 5.76 -8.58 15.85
CA ASP A 254 4.70 -7.89 16.58
C ASP A 254 5.14 -7.57 18.02
N ARG A 255 5.86 -8.50 18.66
CA ARG A 255 6.42 -8.27 20.00
C ARG A 255 7.54 -7.23 20.00
N TRP A 256 8.35 -7.14 18.94
CA TRP A 256 9.36 -6.08 18.80
C TRP A 256 8.70 -4.69 18.69
N ILE A 257 7.61 -4.58 17.92
CA ILE A 257 6.83 -3.34 17.81
C ILE A 257 6.22 -2.95 19.15
N MET A 258 5.68 -3.92 19.89
CA MET A 258 5.13 -3.69 21.23
C MET A 258 6.20 -3.23 22.22
N LEU A 259 7.42 -3.78 22.13
CA LEU A 259 8.54 -3.38 22.97
C LEU A 259 8.94 -1.93 22.70
N MET A 260 9.07 -1.54 21.43
CA MET A 260 9.37 -0.17 21.03
C MET A 260 8.33 0.81 21.56
N ARG A 261 7.03 0.49 21.41
CA ARG A 261 5.93 1.33 21.92
C ARG A 261 6.01 1.50 23.43
N SER A 262 6.18 0.40 24.18
CA SER A 262 6.25 0.45 25.64
C SER A 262 7.43 1.30 26.12
N ARG A 263 8.60 1.19 25.49
CA ARG A 263 9.77 2.01 25.80
C ARG A 263 9.54 3.49 25.46
N MET A 264 8.84 3.81 24.37
CA MET A 264 8.47 5.19 24.02
C MET A 264 7.49 5.81 25.01
N THR A 265 6.48 5.05 25.48
CA THR A 265 5.55 5.52 26.52
C THR A 265 6.25 5.81 27.85
N LEU A 266 7.31 5.06 28.16
CA LEU A 266 8.14 5.26 29.35
C LEU A 266 9.17 6.39 29.21
N GLY A 267 9.28 7.03 28.03
CA GLY A 267 10.30 8.04 27.75
C GLY A 267 11.71 7.46 27.55
N GLU A 268 11.83 6.13 27.44
CA GLU A 268 13.10 5.41 27.28
C GLU A 268 13.50 5.33 25.79
N THR A 269 13.63 6.49 25.16
CA THR A 269 13.83 6.64 23.71
C THR A 269 15.05 5.89 23.18
N ALA A 270 16.16 5.87 23.93
CA ALA A 270 17.37 5.12 23.57
C ALA A 270 17.14 3.59 23.57
N LYS A 271 16.34 3.08 24.52
CA LYS A 271 16.01 1.66 24.58
C LYS A 271 15.02 1.27 23.48
N ALA A 272 14.09 2.16 23.12
CA ALA A 272 13.22 1.95 21.96
C ALA A 272 14.02 1.87 20.65
N ALA A 273 15.03 2.72 20.47
CA ALA A 273 15.93 2.68 19.31
C ALA A 273 16.78 1.39 19.28
N GLN A 274 17.20 0.89 20.45
CA GLN A 274 17.89 -0.39 20.53
C GLN A 274 16.97 -1.56 20.18
N ALA A 275 15.72 -1.57 20.68
CA ALA A 275 14.73 -2.57 20.33
C ALA A 275 14.42 -2.61 18.82
N LEU A 276 14.44 -1.46 18.14
CA LEU A 276 14.34 -1.40 16.68
C LEU A 276 15.52 -2.13 16.01
N LYS A 277 16.75 -1.83 16.42
CA LYS A 277 17.95 -2.45 15.85
C LYS A 277 17.95 -3.96 16.04
N ASP A 278 17.62 -4.41 17.25
CA ASP A 278 17.59 -5.83 17.60
C ASP A 278 16.46 -6.56 16.85
N GLY A 279 15.29 -5.93 16.74
CA GLY A 279 14.18 -6.44 15.96
C GLY A 279 14.52 -6.61 14.48
N ILE A 280 15.20 -5.63 13.87
CA ILE A 280 15.65 -5.69 12.47
C ILE A 280 16.69 -6.80 12.28
N ALA A 281 17.66 -6.90 13.20
CA ALA A 281 18.69 -7.94 13.15
C ALA A 281 18.08 -9.35 13.26
N ALA A 282 17.05 -9.51 14.09
CA ALA A 282 16.31 -10.76 14.25
C ALA A 282 15.35 -11.06 13.09
N ASN A 283 14.87 -10.03 12.37
CA ASN A 283 13.85 -10.16 11.32
C ASN A 283 14.21 -9.34 10.07
N PRO A 284 15.27 -9.72 9.31
CA PRO A 284 15.74 -8.91 8.18
C PRO A 284 14.69 -8.72 7.08
N ALA A 285 13.86 -9.74 6.82
CA ALA A 285 12.78 -9.69 5.84
C ALA A 285 11.65 -8.71 6.22
N GLU A 286 11.50 -8.42 7.52
CA GLU A 286 10.45 -7.57 8.07
C GLU A 286 10.99 -6.21 8.55
N ALA A 287 12.24 -5.90 8.17
CA ALA A 287 12.91 -4.66 8.56
C ALA A 287 12.14 -3.41 8.12
N GLY A 288 11.50 -3.44 6.95
CA GLY A 288 10.64 -2.36 6.46
C GLY A 288 9.45 -2.10 7.40
N ARG A 289 8.77 -3.16 7.83
CA ARG A 289 7.63 -3.09 8.75
C ARG A 289 8.04 -2.56 10.12
N LEU A 290 9.17 -3.02 10.66
CA LEU A 290 9.69 -2.56 11.95
C LEU A 290 10.05 -1.07 11.94
N LYS A 291 10.71 -0.59 10.88
CA LYS A 291 11.05 0.84 10.73
C LYS A 291 9.80 1.71 10.60
N ALA A 292 8.85 1.32 9.77
CA ALA A 292 7.60 2.06 9.59
C ALA A 292 6.83 2.23 10.92
N GLN A 293 6.76 1.16 11.72
CA GLN A 293 6.13 1.23 13.04
C GLN A 293 6.93 2.06 14.04
N ALA A 294 8.25 1.97 14.02
CA ALA A 294 9.12 2.77 14.87
C ALA A 294 9.00 4.28 14.55
N GLN A 295 8.84 4.64 13.28
CA GLN A 295 8.62 6.02 12.85
C GLN A 295 7.29 6.58 13.35
N LEU A 296 6.20 5.80 13.25
CA LEU A 296 4.88 6.18 13.81
C LEU A 296 4.92 6.38 15.33
N LEU A 297 5.80 5.64 16.02
CA LEU A 297 6.01 5.74 17.45
C LEU A 297 6.96 6.87 17.87
N GLY A 298 7.62 7.54 16.91
CA GLY A 298 8.62 8.58 17.17
C GLY A 298 9.96 8.05 17.72
N VAL A 299 10.29 6.78 17.43
CA VAL A 299 11.55 6.16 17.89
C VAL A 299 12.74 6.81 17.17
N PRO A 300 13.78 7.26 17.89
CA PRO A 300 14.96 7.86 17.25
C PRO A 300 15.72 6.86 16.36
N GLY A 301 16.10 7.29 15.16
CA GLY A 301 16.88 6.49 14.21
C GLY A 301 16.08 5.41 13.46
N ALA A 302 14.74 5.49 13.52
CA ALA A 302 13.84 4.79 12.61
C ALA A 302 14.00 5.26 11.16
#